data_AF-A0A7X3R8Q2-F1
#
_entry.id   AF-A0A7X3R8Q2-F1
#
_cell.length_a   1.000
_cell.length_b   1.000
_cell.length_c   1.000
_cell.angle_alpha   90.00
_cell.angle_beta   90.00
_cell.angle_gamma   90.00
#
_symmetry.space_group_name_H-M   'P 1'
#
loop_
_entity.id
_entity.type
_entity.pdbx_description
1 polymer ?
#
loop_
_entity_poly.entity_id
_entity_poly.type
_entity_poly.pdbx_seq_one_letter_code
_entity_poly.pdbx_strand_id
1 'polypeptide(L)'
;MKNNGTVPIWNPDTGIEDFEIEPNDLSSSEIPGIKTIWTEQQERLKDTAQLSDFTEKLSREWAIETGIIENLYEIDRGVTQTLIEHGFQSELLSHGSTNKPRDNVIRLLNDQKEALDGVFAFVKSDRTLTTSYVKELHAALLRNQRTAEVLDVHGKMVEVQLIRGAWKTHPNHPKRNGVTYYYCPPEQVDSEMDRLIEMHQAHVSNGVSAEVQAAWLHHRFTQIHPFQDGNGRVVRAIASLVLVKDGLFPLVVRRDDRSRYLETLEAADRGN
;
A
#
# COMPACT_ATOMS: atom_id res chain seq x y z
N MET A 1 28.00 -19.18 -13.27
CA MET A 1 28.20 -18.83 -11.85
C MET A 1 27.00 -17.99 -11.43
N LYS A 2 26.17 -18.44 -10.47
CA LYS A 2 25.07 -17.62 -9.96
C LYS A 2 25.69 -16.50 -9.12
N ASN A 3 25.50 -15.26 -9.53
CA ASN A 3 25.98 -14.09 -8.82
C ASN A 3 25.18 -13.99 -7.50
N ASN A 4 25.72 -14.52 -6.40
CA ASN A 4 25.14 -14.36 -5.06
C ASN A 4 25.48 -12.94 -4.58
N GLY A 5 24.78 -11.95 -5.12
CA GLY A 5 24.92 -10.55 -4.71
C GLY A 5 24.00 -10.18 -3.55
N THR A 6 24.35 -9.13 -2.84
CA THR A 6 23.49 -8.49 -1.83
C THR A 6 23.29 -7.04 -2.20
N VAL A 7 22.06 -6.53 -2.08
CA VAL A 7 21.72 -5.13 -2.33
C VAL A 7 21.12 -4.55 -1.05
N PRO A 8 21.79 -3.58 -0.38
CA PRO A 8 21.18 -2.87 0.74
C PRO A 8 20.11 -1.91 0.20
N ILE A 9 18.89 -2.06 0.68
CA ILE A 9 17.77 -1.15 0.39
C ILE A 9 17.62 -0.12 1.52
N TRP A 10 17.83 -0.55 2.75
CA TRP A 10 17.91 0.33 3.92
C TRP A 10 19.38 0.55 4.30
N ASN A 11 19.75 1.79 4.62
CA ASN A 11 21.12 2.15 4.97
C ASN A 11 21.36 2.00 6.48
N PRO A 12 22.28 1.13 6.93
CA PRO A 12 22.56 0.95 8.36
C PRO A 12 23.24 2.14 9.04
N ASP A 13 23.90 3.01 8.28
CA ASP A 13 24.61 4.17 8.83
C ASP A 13 23.67 5.37 8.98
N THR A 14 22.72 5.56 8.06
CA THR A 14 21.86 6.74 8.01
C THR A 14 20.38 6.48 8.26
N GLY A 15 19.93 5.22 8.17
CA GLY A 15 18.52 4.84 8.22
C GLY A 15 17.76 5.25 6.96
N ILE A 16 16.48 5.61 7.11
CA ILE A 16 15.75 6.35 6.08
C ILE A 16 16.24 7.80 6.00
N GLU A 17 16.28 8.35 4.78
CA GLU A 17 16.74 9.71 4.52
C GLU A 17 15.62 10.61 4.02
N ASP A 18 15.76 11.92 4.16
CA ASP A 18 14.77 12.86 3.62
C ASP A 18 14.96 13.06 2.11
N PHE A 19 14.31 14.06 1.52
CA PHE A 19 14.57 14.51 0.17
C PHE A 19 16.01 15.04 0.04
N GLU A 20 16.69 14.63 -1.04
CA GLU A 20 17.99 15.22 -1.43
C GLU A 20 17.83 16.54 -2.21
N ILE A 21 16.64 16.74 -2.80
CA ILE A 21 16.27 17.87 -3.64
C ILE A 21 15.09 18.60 -2.98
N GLU A 22 14.94 19.90 -3.25
CA GLU A 22 13.80 20.68 -2.77
C GLU A 22 12.47 20.02 -3.16
N PRO A 23 11.56 19.72 -2.20
CA PRO A 23 10.34 18.94 -2.49
C PRO A 23 9.42 19.57 -3.54
N ASN A 24 9.46 20.90 -3.66
CA ASN A 24 8.68 21.63 -4.66
C ASN A 24 9.09 21.31 -6.10
N ASP A 25 10.36 20.97 -6.33
CA ASP A 25 10.86 20.60 -7.66
C ASP A 25 10.39 19.20 -8.10
N LEU A 26 9.89 18.40 -7.16
CA LEU A 26 9.30 17.08 -7.39
C LEU A 26 7.79 17.15 -7.64
N SER A 27 7.16 18.31 -7.41
CA SER A 27 5.71 18.48 -7.53
C SER A 27 5.24 18.43 -8.98
N SER A 28 4.06 17.87 -9.21
CA SER A 28 3.46 17.84 -10.54
C SER A 28 2.60 19.08 -10.78
N SER A 29 2.87 19.78 -11.88
CA SER A 29 2.10 20.97 -12.28
C SER A 29 0.66 20.67 -12.68
N GLU A 30 0.32 19.40 -12.97
CA GLU A 30 -1.02 18.98 -13.40
C GLU A 30 -1.96 18.72 -12.21
N ILE A 31 -1.42 18.32 -11.05
CA ILE A 31 -2.20 17.90 -9.88
C ILE A 31 -3.12 19.02 -9.36
N PRO A 32 -2.68 20.28 -9.23
CA PRO A 32 -3.57 21.38 -8.82
C PRO A 32 -4.79 21.56 -9.74
N GLY A 33 -4.60 21.39 -11.05
CA GLY A 33 -5.66 21.46 -12.05
C GLY A 33 -6.66 20.31 -11.92
N ILE A 34 -6.15 19.08 -11.77
CA ILE A 34 -6.97 17.88 -11.56
C ILE A 34 -7.79 18.02 -10.27
N LYS A 35 -7.16 18.47 -9.18
CA LYS A 35 -7.83 18.70 -7.89
C LYS A 35 -8.96 19.71 -8.00
N THR A 36 -8.73 20.81 -8.72
CA THR A 36 -9.75 21.85 -8.93
C THR A 36 -10.96 21.28 -9.67
N ILE A 37 -10.75 20.61 -10.80
CA ILE A 37 -11.81 19.99 -11.59
C ILE A 37 -12.57 18.97 -10.73
N TRP A 38 -11.86 18.13 -9.99
CA TRP A 38 -12.47 17.12 -9.15
C TRP A 38 -13.33 17.74 -8.04
N THR A 39 -12.84 18.77 -7.36
CA THR A 39 -13.58 19.48 -6.30
C THR A 39 -14.88 20.06 -6.85
N GLU A 40 -14.86 20.66 -8.03
CA GLU A 40 -16.07 21.16 -8.71
C GLU A 40 -17.05 20.04 -9.04
N GLN A 41 -16.56 18.88 -9.49
CA GLN A 41 -17.40 17.72 -9.76
C GLN A 41 -18.03 17.15 -8.49
N GLN A 42 -17.28 17.06 -7.39
CA GLN A 42 -17.80 16.60 -6.11
C GLN A 42 -18.92 17.53 -5.61
N GLU A 43 -18.71 18.84 -5.64
CA GLU A 43 -19.70 19.82 -5.20
C GLU A 43 -20.98 19.74 -6.04
N ARG A 44 -20.86 19.56 -7.36
CA ARG A 44 -21.98 19.38 -8.27
C ARG A 44 -22.79 18.10 -7.99
N LEU A 45 -22.14 17.04 -7.51
CA LEU A 45 -22.71 15.71 -7.36
C LEU A 45 -23.03 15.32 -5.91
N LYS A 46 -22.72 16.18 -4.93
CA LYS A 46 -22.75 15.86 -3.48
C LYS A 46 -24.08 15.30 -2.97
N ASP A 47 -25.20 15.71 -3.57
CA ASP A 47 -26.57 15.31 -3.20
C ASP A 47 -27.16 14.26 -4.16
N THR A 48 -26.31 13.63 -4.98
CA THR A 48 -26.71 12.61 -5.97
C THR A 48 -26.15 11.24 -5.61
N ALA A 49 -26.85 10.19 -6.03
CA ALA A 49 -26.33 8.81 -5.93
C ALA A 49 -25.07 8.59 -6.80
N GLN A 50 -24.80 9.44 -7.80
CA GLN A 50 -23.68 9.26 -8.72
C GLN A 50 -22.33 9.35 -8.01
N LEU A 51 -22.18 10.27 -7.04
CA LEU A 51 -20.93 10.42 -6.30
C LEU A 51 -20.69 9.24 -5.36
N SER A 52 -21.73 8.79 -4.65
CA SER A 52 -21.63 7.62 -3.77
C SER A 52 -21.36 6.35 -4.58
N ASP A 53 -22.04 6.16 -5.72
CA ASP A 53 -21.84 5.01 -6.59
C ASP A 53 -20.43 4.98 -7.17
N PHE A 54 -19.92 6.13 -7.64
CA PHE A 54 -18.54 6.26 -8.10
C PHE A 54 -17.53 5.89 -7.00
N THR A 55 -17.72 6.46 -5.80
CA THR A 55 -16.82 6.22 -4.66
C THR A 55 -16.81 4.75 -4.24
N GLU A 56 -17.97 4.10 -4.26
CA GLU A 56 -18.12 2.69 -3.94
C GLU A 56 -17.49 1.78 -5.00
N LYS A 57 -17.60 2.12 -6.30
CA LYS A 57 -16.90 1.41 -7.39
C LYS A 57 -15.39 1.56 -7.28
N LEU A 58 -14.91 2.79 -7.05
CA LEU A 58 -13.48 3.07 -6.87
C LEU A 58 -12.90 2.32 -5.67
N SER A 59 -13.64 2.25 -4.56
CA SER A 59 -13.21 1.50 -3.37
C SER A 59 -13.11 0.00 -3.63
N ARG A 60 -14.03 -0.54 -4.44
CA ARG A 60 -13.98 -1.95 -4.88
C ARG A 60 -12.82 -2.21 -5.83
N GLU A 61 -12.57 -1.32 -6.78
CA GLU A 61 -11.41 -1.40 -7.68
C GLU A 61 -10.10 -1.38 -6.88
N TRP A 62 -9.95 -0.42 -5.95
CA TRP A 62 -8.78 -0.33 -5.07
C TRP A 62 -8.55 -1.62 -4.29
N ALA A 63 -9.60 -2.17 -3.67
CA ALA A 63 -9.53 -3.40 -2.89
C ALA A 63 -9.18 -4.63 -3.75
N ILE A 64 -9.69 -4.72 -4.98
CA ILE A 64 -9.33 -5.81 -5.90
C ILE A 64 -7.87 -5.69 -6.31
N GLU A 65 -7.47 -4.54 -6.86
CA GLU A 65 -6.16 -4.37 -7.49
C GLU A 65 -5.03 -4.42 -6.47
N THR A 66 -5.19 -3.84 -5.27
CA THR A 66 -4.14 -3.88 -4.23
C THR A 66 -3.81 -5.32 -3.79
N GLY A 67 -4.78 -6.23 -3.81
CA GLY A 67 -4.56 -7.65 -3.50
C GLY A 67 -3.92 -8.40 -4.65
N ILE A 68 -4.29 -8.08 -5.90
CA ILE A 68 -3.72 -8.69 -7.10
C ILE A 68 -2.25 -8.32 -7.29
N ILE A 69 -1.89 -7.06 -7.00
CA ILE A 69 -0.49 -6.62 -7.06
C ILE A 69 0.42 -7.46 -6.13
N GLU A 70 -0.10 -7.85 -4.95
CA GLU A 70 0.59 -8.73 -4.00
C GLU A 70 0.42 -10.23 -4.27
N ASN A 71 -0.22 -10.62 -5.38
CA ASN A 71 -0.56 -12.02 -5.68
C ASN A 71 -1.38 -12.70 -4.57
N LEU A 72 -2.18 -11.94 -3.82
CA LEU A 72 -3.01 -12.48 -2.73
C LEU A 72 -4.08 -13.44 -3.26
N TYR A 73 -4.59 -13.15 -4.45
CA TYR A 73 -5.50 -13.94 -5.26
C TYR A 73 -5.37 -13.50 -6.73
N GLU A 74 -5.86 -14.34 -7.64
CA GLU A 74 -6.10 -13.98 -9.04
C GLU A 74 -7.60 -13.99 -9.29
N ILE A 75 -8.09 -13.03 -10.09
CA ILE A 75 -9.50 -12.94 -10.50
C ILE A 75 -9.55 -12.58 -11.98
N ASP A 76 -10.35 -13.31 -12.75
CA ASP A 76 -10.60 -13.03 -14.16
C ASP A 76 -11.06 -11.59 -14.40
N ARG A 77 -10.70 -11.01 -15.55
CA ARG A 77 -11.05 -9.61 -15.86
C ARG A 77 -12.55 -9.36 -15.95
N GLY A 78 -13.29 -10.28 -16.59
CA GLY A 78 -14.75 -10.14 -16.69
C GLY A 78 -15.41 -10.13 -15.30
N VAL A 79 -14.97 -11.04 -14.43
CA VAL A 79 -15.46 -11.15 -13.05
C VAL A 79 -15.03 -9.95 -12.20
N THR A 80 -13.80 -9.45 -12.40
CA THR A 80 -13.31 -8.20 -11.79
C THR A 80 -14.28 -7.06 -12.05
N GLN A 81 -14.67 -6.84 -13.31
CA GLN A 81 -15.63 -5.78 -13.65
C GLN A 81 -16.99 -6.03 -12.98
N THR A 82 -17.47 -7.28 -12.97
CA THR A 82 -18.74 -7.61 -12.32
C THR A 82 -18.73 -7.31 -10.81
N LEU A 83 -17.63 -7.60 -10.11
CA LEU A 83 -17.44 -7.30 -8.68
C LEU A 83 -17.36 -5.78 -8.44
N ILE A 84 -16.65 -5.04 -9.29
CA ILE A 84 -16.59 -3.57 -9.23
C ILE A 84 -17.97 -2.96 -9.44
N GLU A 85 -18.83 -3.54 -10.29
CA GLU A 85 -20.17 -3.01 -10.55
C GLU A 85 -21.18 -3.41 -9.47
N HIS A 86 -21.21 -4.69 -9.06
CA HIS A 86 -22.30 -5.27 -8.26
C HIS A 86 -21.93 -5.65 -6.82
N GLY A 87 -20.65 -5.56 -6.46
CA GLY A 87 -20.16 -5.76 -5.09
C GLY A 87 -19.51 -7.12 -4.88
N PHE A 88 -18.99 -7.35 -3.68
CA PHE A 88 -18.26 -8.57 -3.33
C PHE A 88 -19.18 -9.71 -2.90
N GLN A 89 -19.93 -10.23 -3.87
CA GLN A 89 -20.83 -11.37 -3.69
C GLN A 89 -20.18 -12.66 -4.17
N SER A 90 -20.27 -13.73 -3.38
CA SER A 90 -19.60 -15.01 -3.65
C SER A 90 -20.11 -15.69 -4.92
N GLU A 91 -21.38 -15.44 -5.26
CA GLU A 91 -22.13 -15.97 -6.38
C GLU A 91 -21.60 -15.43 -7.72
N LEU A 92 -20.96 -14.25 -7.70
CA LEU A 92 -20.35 -13.64 -8.88
C LEU A 92 -19.01 -14.26 -9.25
N LEU A 93 -18.40 -15.02 -8.32
CA LEU A 93 -17.23 -15.84 -8.60
C LEU A 93 -17.69 -17.19 -9.18
N SER A 94 -17.56 -17.35 -10.50
CA SER A 94 -17.86 -18.61 -11.17
C SER A 94 -16.76 -19.64 -10.92
N HIS A 95 -17.02 -20.92 -11.25
CA HIS A 95 -16.01 -21.96 -11.10
C HIS A 95 -14.81 -21.68 -12.01
N GLY A 96 -13.60 -21.68 -11.42
CA GLY A 96 -12.35 -21.41 -12.14
C GLY A 96 -12.01 -19.93 -12.33
N SER A 97 -12.87 -18.99 -11.92
CA SER A 97 -12.61 -17.56 -12.11
C SER A 97 -11.60 -16.94 -11.14
N THR A 98 -11.06 -17.75 -10.24
CA THR A 98 -10.07 -17.37 -9.23
C THR A 98 -9.23 -18.59 -8.81
N ASN A 99 -8.01 -18.35 -8.37
CA ASN A 99 -7.06 -19.38 -7.93
C ASN A 99 -7.27 -19.85 -6.48
N LYS A 100 -8.25 -19.30 -5.75
CA LYS A 100 -8.53 -19.61 -4.34
C LYS A 100 -10.01 -19.91 -4.09
N PRO A 101 -10.37 -20.56 -2.97
CA PRO A 101 -11.77 -20.76 -2.61
C PRO A 101 -12.55 -19.44 -2.58
N ARG A 102 -13.74 -19.43 -3.20
CA ARG A 102 -14.55 -18.22 -3.42
C ARG A 102 -14.79 -17.41 -2.14
N ASP A 103 -15.24 -18.08 -1.08
CA ASP A 103 -15.48 -17.42 0.22
C ASP A 103 -14.21 -16.84 0.85
N ASN A 104 -13.05 -17.44 0.57
CA ASN A 104 -11.77 -16.91 1.03
C ASN A 104 -11.45 -15.60 0.29
N VAL A 105 -11.58 -15.57 -1.03
CA VAL A 105 -11.36 -14.37 -1.86
C VAL A 105 -12.31 -13.24 -1.44
N ILE A 106 -13.60 -13.52 -1.25
CA ILE A 106 -14.57 -12.51 -0.79
C ILE A 106 -14.19 -11.94 0.58
N ARG A 107 -13.74 -12.76 1.54
CA ARG A 107 -13.26 -12.26 2.84
C ARG A 107 -12.05 -11.34 2.69
N LEU A 108 -11.08 -11.71 1.84
CA LEU A 108 -9.88 -10.89 1.61
C LEU A 108 -10.20 -9.58 0.87
N LEU A 109 -11.16 -9.60 -0.06
CA LEU A 109 -11.66 -8.40 -0.72
C LEU A 109 -12.34 -7.44 0.26
N ASN A 110 -13.18 -7.98 1.15
CA ASN A 110 -13.84 -7.20 2.20
C ASN A 110 -12.83 -6.61 3.19
N ASP A 111 -11.81 -7.36 3.63
CA ASP A 111 -10.75 -6.83 4.50
C ASP A 111 -10.07 -5.59 3.88
N GLN A 112 -9.79 -5.64 2.58
CA GLN A 112 -9.16 -4.55 1.87
C GLN A 112 -10.08 -3.33 1.72
N LYS A 113 -11.34 -3.54 1.36
CA LYS A 113 -12.31 -2.44 1.25
C LYS A 113 -12.59 -1.82 2.61
N GLU A 114 -12.82 -2.62 3.65
CA GLU A 114 -13.05 -2.13 5.02
C GLU A 114 -11.86 -1.30 5.52
N ALA A 115 -10.63 -1.71 5.19
CA ALA A 115 -9.44 -0.93 5.53
C ALA A 115 -9.43 0.44 4.82
N LEU A 116 -9.82 0.51 3.55
CA LEU A 116 -9.96 1.78 2.82
C LEU A 116 -11.11 2.64 3.36
N ASP A 117 -12.25 2.04 3.69
CA ASP A 117 -13.36 2.71 4.37
C ASP A 117 -12.87 3.31 5.71
N GLY A 118 -12.01 2.59 6.43
CA GLY A 118 -11.30 3.07 7.61
C GLY A 118 -10.39 4.28 7.35
N VAL A 119 -9.69 4.31 6.21
CA VAL A 119 -8.90 5.47 5.77
C VAL A 119 -9.80 6.68 5.53
N PHE A 120 -10.95 6.52 4.85
CA PHE A 120 -11.90 7.62 4.67
C PHE A 120 -12.44 8.14 6.01
N ALA A 121 -12.78 7.25 6.94
CA ALA A 121 -13.24 7.62 8.28
C ALA A 121 -12.15 8.34 9.10
N PHE A 122 -10.89 7.92 8.95
CA PHE A 122 -9.73 8.54 9.58
C PHE A 122 -9.54 9.98 9.09
N VAL A 123 -9.60 10.20 7.77
CA VAL A 123 -9.47 11.53 7.15
C VAL A 123 -10.63 12.44 7.59
N LYS A 124 -11.87 11.93 7.58
CA LYS A 124 -13.06 12.68 8.03
C LYS A 124 -12.97 13.13 9.49
N SER A 125 -12.23 12.39 10.31
CA SER A 125 -12.03 12.69 11.73
C SER A 125 -10.84 13.63 11.99
N ASP A 126 -10.21 14.16 10.93
CA ASP A 126 -9.01 15.02 10.95
C ASP A 126 -7.90 14.53 11.89
N ARG A 127 -7.64 13.22 11.84
CA ARG A 127 -6.59 12.58 12.64
C ARG A 127 -5.22 12.76 11.96
N THR A 128 -4.17 12.67 12.77
CA THR A 128 -2.78 12.65 12.32
C THR A 128 -2.26 11.20 12.28
N LEU A 129 -1.52 10.84 11.23
CA LEU A 129 -0.94 9.51 11.06
C LEU A 129 0.01 9.20 12.22
N THR A 130 -0.13 7.99 12.79
CA THR A 130 0.72 7.47 13.87
C THR A 130 1.11 6.03 13.61
N THR A 131 2.16 5.56 14.28
CA THR A 131 2.57 4.15 14.24
C THR A 131 1.48 3.20 14.75
N SER A 132 0.68 3.61 15.73
CA SER A 132 -0.51 2.85 16.18
C SER A 132 -1.52 2.66 15.05
N TYR A 133 -1.84 3.73 14.32
CA TYR A 133 -2.79 3.62 13.22
C TYR A 133 -2.26 2.75 12.07
N VAL A 134 -0.95 2.81 11.79
CA VAL A 134 -0.31 1.91 10.82
C VAL A 134 -0.46 0.43 11.23
N LYS A 135 -0.30 0.12 12.52
CA LYS A 135 -0.54 -1.23 13.07
C LYS A 135 -2.01 -1.64 12.98
N GLU A 136 -2.95 -0.75 13.31
CA GLU A 136 -4.39 -0.98 13.17
C GLU A 136 -4.78 -1.28 11.71
N LEU A 137 -4.26 -0.49 10.78
CA LEU A 137 -4.50 -0.64 9.34
C LEU A 137 -3.98 -1.98 8.82
N HIS A 138 -2.79 -2.40 9.23
CA HIS A 138 -2.28 -3.73 8.93
C HIS A 138 -3.19 -4.83 9.49
N ALA A 139 -3.65 -4.70 10.74
CA ALA A 139 -4.54 -5.68 11.33
C ALA A 139 -5.89 -5.79 10.59
N ALA A 140 -6.42 -4.67 10.10
CA ALA A 140 -7.62 -4.64 9.27
C ALA A 140 -7.39 -5.32 7.90
N LEU A 141 -6.33 -4.93 7.20
CA LEU A 141 -6.00 -5.44 5.86
C LEU A 141 -5.72 -6.95 5.82
N LEU A 142 -5.22 -7.53 6.91
CA LEU A 142 -4.81 -8.94 6.98
C LEU A 142 -5.71 -9.78 7.91
N ARG A 143 -6.90 -9.28 8.26
CA ARG A 143 -7.81 -9.91 9.24
C ARG A 143 -8.08 -11.39 8.95
N ASN A 144 -8.37 -11.74 7.69
CA ASN A 144 -8.66 -13.11 7.27
C ASN A 144 -7.46 -13.86 6.67
N GLN A 145 -6.29 -13.23 6.59
CA GLN A 145 -5.06 -13.92 6.21
C GLN A 145 -4.48 -14.64 7.43
N ARG A 146 -4.38 -15.98 7.38
CA ARG A 146 -3.93 -16.78 8.53
C ARG A 146 -2.42 -16.89 8.62
N THR A 147 -1.75 -16.97 7.48
CA THR A 147 -0.34 -17.34 7.40
C THR A 147 0.43 -16.36 6.54
N ALA A 148 1.74 -16.38 6.70
CA ALA A 148 2.70 -15.70 5.84
C ALA A 148 3.82 -16.67 5.48
N GLU A 149 4.39 -16.48 4.29
CA GLU A 149 5.55 -17.23 3.87
C GLU A 149 6.83 -16.51 4.31
N VAL A 150 7.73 -17.22 4.97
CA VAL A 150 9.02 -16.70 5.44
C VAL A 150 10.15 -17.64 5.03
N LEU A 151 11.36 -17.10 4.89
CA LEU A 151 12.57 -17.91 4.74
C LEU A 151 13.01 -18.41 6.11
N ASP A 152 13.18 -19.73 6.25
CA ASP A 152 13.78 -20.32 7.45
C ASP A 152 15.31 -20.15 7.46
N VAL A 153 15.95 -20.60 8.54
CA VAL A 153 17.42 -20.55 8.71
C VAL A 153 18.21 -21.33 7.65
N HIS A 154 17.56 -22.24 6.93
CA HIS A 154 18.14 -23.01 5.83
C HIS A 154 17.84 -22.41 4.45
N GLY A 155 17.16 -21.26 4.41
CA GLY A 155 16.75 -20.58 3.18
C GLY A 155 15.59 -21.26 2.45
N LYS A 156 14.79 -22.08 3.15
CA LYS A 156 13.58 -22.69 2.61
C LYS A 156 12.37 -21.81 2.93
N MET A 157 11.49 -21.62 1.95
CA MET A 157 10.19 -20.99 2.17
C MET A 157 9.32 -21.90 3.04
N VAL A 158 8.88 -21.38 4.19
CA VAL A 158 7.99 -22.06 5.13
C VAL A 158 6.80 -21.17 5.45
N GLU A 159 5.65 -21.80 5.67
CA GLU A 159 4.45 -21.12 6.10
C GLU A 159 4.44 -21.02 7.63
N VAL A 160 4.22 -19.82 8.15
CA VAL A 160 4.11 -19.55 9.59
C VAL A 160 2.84 -18.78 9.89
N GLN A 161 2.39 -18.82 11.15
CA GLN A 161 1.27 -18.02 11.61
C GLN A 161 1.59 -16.52 11.44
N LEU A 162 0.70 -15.80 10.75
CA LEU A 162 0.84 -14.36 10.59
C LEU A 162 0.56 -13.64 11.92
N ILE A 163 1.45 -12.72 12.30
CA ILE A 163 1.23 -11.78 13.40
C ILE A 163 0.65 -10.49 12.83
N ARG A 164 -0.53 -10.08 13.31
CA ARG A 164 -1.24 -8.90 12.83
C ARG A 164 -1.00 -7.69 13.72
N GLY A 165 -0.75 -6.53 13.11
CA GLY A 165 -0.64 -5.26 13.83
C GLY A 165 0.60 -5.18 14.71
N ALA A 166 1.62 -5.97 14.40
CA ALA A 166 2.90 -5.94 15.10
C ALA A 166 4.04 -5.89 14.07
N TRP A 167 5.12 -5.23 14.43
CA TRP A 167 6.34 -5.24 13.63
C TRP A 167 6.92 -6.63 13.53
N LYS A 168 7.70 -6.86 12.48
CA LYS A 168 8.45 -8.11 12.29
C LYS A 168 9.40 -8.32 13.47
N THR A 169 9.49 -9.56 13.93
CA THR A 169 10.48 -10.01 14.93
C THR A 169 11.65 -10.77 14.32
N HIS A 170 11.59 -11.01 13.01
CA HIS A 170 12.60 -11.71 12.23
C HIS A 170 12.85 -10.96 10.91
N PRO A 171 14.07 -11.04 10.34
CA PRO A 171 14.36 -10.45 9.03
C PRO A 171 13.47 -11.02 7.93
N ASN A 172 13.08 -10.17 6.97
CA ASN A 172 12.18 -10.50 5.86
C ASN A 172 12.77 -10.09 4.50
N HIS A 173 14.05 -10.41 4.28
CA HIS A 173 14.78 -10.07 3.06
C HIS A 173 14.38 -10.97 1.89
N PRO A 174 13.73 -10.45 0.84
CA PRO A 174 13.40 -11.24 -0.33
C PRO A 174 14.66 -11.55 -1.12
N LYS A 175 14.65 -12.72 -1.76
CA LYS A 175 15.70 -13.16 -2.66
C LYS A 175 15.15 -13.27 -4.08
N ARG A 176 15.68 -12.49 -5.02
CA ARG A 176 15.28 -12.49 -6.44
C ARG A 176 16.50 -12.81 -7.30
N ASN A 177 16.38 -13.80 -8.19
CA ASN A 177 17.46 -14.19 -9.11
C ASN A 177 18.83 -14.45 -8.45
N GLY A 178 18.84 -14.90 -7.18
CA GLY A 178 20.06 -15.12 -6.42
C GLY A 178 20.57 -13.92 -5.62
N VAL A 179 19.98 -12.73 -5.83
CA VAL A 179 20.29 -11.49 -5.12
C VAL A 179 19.37 -11.33 -3.91
N THR A 180 19.95 -11.06 -2.74
CA THR A 180 19.19 -10.76 -1.51
C THR A 180 19.09 -9.25 -1.32
N TYR A 181 17.89 -8.75 -1.05
CA TYR A 181 17.61 -7.34 -0.82
C TYR A 181 17.42 -7.08 0.68
N TYR A 182 18.31 -6.29 1.27
CA TYR A 182 18.35 -6.07 2.72
C TYR A 182 17.55 -4.82 3.11
N TYR A 183 16.48 -5.04 3.85
CA TYR A 183 15.62 -4.02 4.45
C TYR A 183 16.02 -3.74 5.91
N CYS A 184 15.36 -2.78 6.57
CA CYS A 184 15.60 -2.45 7.97
C CYS A 184 15.53 -3.70 8.89
N PRO A 185 16.50 -3.96 9.78
CA PRO A 185 16.47 -5.10 10.69
C PRO A 185 15.40 -4.92 11.78
N PRO A 186 14.82 -6.01 12.33
CA PRO A 186 13.72 -5.95 13.31
C PRO A 186 13.96 -5.00 14.48
N GLU A 187 15.19 -4.94 14.98
CA GLU A 187 15.60 -4.16 16.14
C GLU A 187 15.55 -2.64 15.89
N GLN A 188 15.56 -2.22 14.62
CA GLN A 188 15.53 -0.80 14.21
C GLN A 188 14.16 -0.38 13.67
N VAL A 189 13.22 -1.31 13.46
CA VAL A 189 11.92 -1.01 12.84
C VAL A 189 11.13 0.01 13.63
N ASP A 190 11.10 -0.11 14.95
CA ASP A 190 10.26 0.77 15.78
C ASP A 190 10.73 2.23 15.70
N SER A 191 12.03 2.47 15.88
CA SER A 191 12.63 3.81 15.77
C SER A 191 12.54 4.37 14.36
N GLU A 192 12.75 3.55 13.33
CA GLU A 192 12.66 4.01 11.94
C GLU A 192 11.21 4.33 11.53
N MET A 193 10.22 3.61 12.07
CA MET A 193 8.82 3.94 11.86
C MET A 193 8.40 5.22 12.59
N ASP A 194 8.88 5.46 13.81
CA ASP A 194 8.65 6.73 14.51
C ASP A 194 9.27 7.90 13.73
N ARG A 195 10.51 7.74 13.28
CA ARG A 195 11.21 8.71 12.43
C ARG A 195 10.46 8.99 11.12
N LEU A 196 9.95 7.94 10.46
CA LEU A 196 9.15 8.09 9.24
C LEU A 196 7.92 8.97 9.46
N ILE A 197 7.21 8.73 10.56
CA ILE A 197 6.01 9.51 10.92
C ILE A 197 6.37 10.96 11.24
N GLU A 198 7.44 11.20 12.00
CA GLU A 198 7.91 12.55 12.34
C GLU A 198 8.28 13.35 11.09
N MET A 199 9.08 12.77 10.19
CA MET A 199 9.48 13.40 8.94
C MET A 199 8.28 13.73 8.05
N HIS A 200 7.32 12.79 7.91
CA HIS A 200 6.09 13.05 7.18
C HIS A 200 5.26 14.19 7.80
N GLN A 201 5.17 14.28 9.13
CA GLN A 201 4.50 15.40 9.80
C GLN A 201 5.21 16.74 9.55
N ALA A 202 6.55 16.73 9.46
CA ALA A 202 7.31 17.91 9.07
C ALA A 202 7.01 18.31 7.61
N HIS A 203 6.90 17.35 6.68
CA HIS A 203 6.52 17.62 5.28
C HIS A 203 5.13 18.26 5.17
N VAL A 204 4.16 17.75 5.92
CA VAL A 204 2.81 18.35 6.01
C VAL A 204 2.91 19.79 6.51
N SER A 205 3.69 20.03 7.58
CA SER A 205 3.82 21.36 8.19
C SER A 205 4.54 22.36 7.28
N ASN A 206 5.47 21.87 6.45
CA ASN A 206 6.21 22.65 5.47
C ASN A 206 5.45 22.85 4.15
N GLY A 207 4.25 22.30 4.01
CA GLY A 207 3.41 22.48 2.82
C GLY A 207 3.92 21.75 1.58
N VAL A 208 4.65 20.65 1.74
CA VAL A 208 5.03 19.76 0.62
C VAL A 208 3.76 19.28 -0.10
N SER A 209 3.76 19.13 -1.42
CA SER A 209 2.55 18.69 -2.14
C SER A 209 2.17 17.24 -1.81
N ALA A 210 0.88 16.92 -1.85
CA ALA A 210 0.35 15.64 -1.37
C ALA A 210 0.88 14.44 -2.18
N GLU A 211 1.08 14.59 -3.48
CA GLU A 211 1.64 13.53 -4.34
C GLU A 211 3.11 13.25 -4.01
N VAL A 212 3.88 14.28 -3.66
CA VAL A 212 5.29 14.15 -3.25
C VAL A 212 5.37 13.50 -1.86
N GLN A 213 4.55 13.95 -0.91
CA GLN A 213 4.42 13.32 0.40
C GLN A 213 4.04 11.83 0.28
N ALA A 214 3.03 11.52 -0.54
CA ALA A 214 2.54 10.15 -0.72
C ALA A 214 3.61 9.25 -1.35
N ALA A 215 4.33 9.74 -2.38
CA ALA A 215 5.41 9.00 -3.03
C ALA A 215 6.59 8.75 -2.08
N TRP A 216 7.02 9.78 -1.35
CA TRP A 216 8.10 9.68 -0.37
C TRP A 216 7.76 8.72 0.78
N LEU A 217 6.59 8.91 1.40
CA LEU A 217 6.09 8.06 2.48
C LEU A 217 6.01 6.61 2.01
N HIS A 218 5.53 6.41 0.78
CA HIS A 218 5.47 5.09 0.18
C HIS A 218 6.86 4.45 0.07
N HIS A 219 7.81 5.16 -0.53
CA HIS A 219 9.15 4.64 -0.75
C HIS A 219 9.88 4.34 0.56
N ARG A 220 9.91 5.28 1.52
CA ARG A 220 10.59 5.07 2.80
C ARG A 220 9.97 3.95 3.64
N PHE A 221 8.65 3.84 3.65
CA PHE A 221 7.98 2.71 4.29
C PHE A 221 8.42 1.38 3.66
N THR A 222 8.52 1.31 2.32
CA THR A 222 8.99 0.09 1.65
C THR A 222 10.44 -0.26 1.98
N GLN A 223 11.31 0.73 2.22
CA GLN A 223 12.70 0.49 2.67
C GLN A 223 12.77 -0.02 4.12
N ILE A 224 11.87 0.42 5.00
CA ILE A 224 11.78 -0.14 6.37
C ILE A 224 11.22 -1.58 6.32
N HIS A 225 10.17 -1.79 5.51
CA HIS A 225 9.48 -3.07 5.37
C HIS A 225 9.08 -3.67 6.74
N PRO A 226 8.28 -2.94 7.54
CA PRO A 226 8.17 -3.14 8.99
C PRO A 226 7.39 -4.40 9.40
N PHE A 227 6.53 -4.92 8.54
CA PHE A 227 5.68 -6.08 8.85
C PHE A 227 6.24 -7.39 8.28
N GLN A 228 5.82 -8.50 8.86
CA GLN A 228 6.15 -9.83 8.35
C GLN A 228 5.66 -10.06 6.92
N ASP A 229 4.45 -9.59 6.62
CA ASP A 229 3.82 -9.61 5.29
C ASP A 229 2.83 -8.43 5.18
N GLY A 230 2.32 -8.15 3.98
CA GLY A 230 1.31 -7.12 3.76
C GLY A 230 1.85 -5.70 3.65
N ASN A 231 3.16 -5.51 3.66
CA ASN A 231 3.81 -4.20 3.53
C ASN A 231 3.33 -3.43 2.31
N GLY A 232 3.21 -4.09 1.14
CA GLY A 232 2.70 -3.48 -0.09
C GLY A 232 1.26 -2.96 0.01
N ARG A 233 0.37 -3.72 0.68
CA ARG A 233 -1.02 -3.31 0.92
C ARG A 233 -1.10 -2.13 1.88
N VAL A 234 -0.35 -2.18 2.99
CA VAL A 234 -0.32 -1.10 3.98
C VAL A 234 0.22 0.18 3.37
N VAL A 235 1.31 0.09 2.60
CA VAL A 235 1.95 1.28 2.05
C VAL A 235 1.07 2.01 1.03
N ARG A 236 0.36 1.26 0.18
CA ARG A 236 -0.63 1.86 -0.74
C ARG A 236 -1.82 2.47 0.01
N ALA A 237 -2.22 1.91 1.14
CA ALA A 237 -3.29 2.45 1.98
C ALA A 237 -2.87 3.76 2.69
N ILE A 238 -1.65 3.85 3.23
CA ILE A 238 -1.15 5.10 3.83
C ILE A 238 -0.84 6.17 2.78
N ALA A 239 -0.36 5.79 1.59
CA ALA A 239 -0.22 6.73 0.47
C ALA A 239 -1.60 7.25 0.02
N SER A 240 -2.60 6.37 -0.04
CA SER A 240 -3.99 6.75 -0.30
C SER A 240 -4.52 7.72 0.76
N LEU A 241 -4.18 7.52 2.03
CA LEU A 241 -4.57 8.42 3.12
C LEU A 241 -4.07 9.84 2.86
N VAL A 242 -2.81 10.01 2.46
CA VAL A 242 -2.23 11.33 2.16
C VAL A 242 -2.97 12.02 1.03
N LEU A 243 -3.20 11.31 -0.10
CA LEU A 243 -3.93 11.85 -1.24
C LEU A 243 -5.37 12.23 -0.90
N VAL A 244 -6.08 11.34 -0.20
CA VAL A 244 -7.48 11.56 0.21
C VAL A 244 -7.58 12.71 1.22
N LYS A 245 -6.61 12.88 2.11
CA LYS A 245 -6.56 14.01 3.04
C LYS A 245 -6.42 15.36 2.31
N ASP A 246 -5.77 15.35 1.15
CA ASP A 246 -5.69 16.51 0.26
C ASP A 246 -6.89 16.65 -0.69
N GLY A 247 -7.92 15.80 -0.58
CA GLY A 247 -9.12 15.84 -1.41
C GLY A 247 -8.96 15.18 -2.79
N LEU A 248 -7.89 14.38 -2.98
CA LEU A 248 -7.70 13.55 -4.17
C LEU A 248 -8.28 12.13 -3.96
N PHE A 249 -8.05 11.26 -4.94
CA PHE A 249 -8.48 9.87 -4.92
C PHE A 249 -7.49 8.97 -4.17
N PRO A 250 -7.94 7.81 -3.65
CA PRO A 250 -7.03 6.78 -3.19
C PRO A 250 -6.11 6.29 -4.32
N LEU A 251 -4.90 5.88 -3.98
CA LEU A 251 -3.90 5.38 -4.92
C LEU A 251 -4.29 3.98 -5.42
N VAL A 252 -4.77 3.89 -6.66
CA VAL A 252 -5.07 2.62 -7.34
C VAL A 252 -3.92 2.27 -8.30
N VAL A 253 -3.14 1.26 -7.95
CA VAL A 253 -2.15 0.66 -8.86
C VAL A 253 -2.80 -0.54 -9.54
N ARG A 254 -3.11 -0.42 -10.83
CA ARG A 254 -3.74 -1.49 -11.61
C ARG A 254 -2.71 -2.58 -11.95
N ARG A 255 -3.17 -3.83 -12.08
CA ARG A 255 -2.33 -4.97 -12.47
C ARG A 255 -1.58 -4.78 -13.78
N ASP A 256 -2.14 -4.00 -14.71
CA ASP A 256 -1.48 -3.66 -15.98
C ASP A 256 -0.28 -2.72 -15.80
N ASP A 257 -0.29 -1.94 -14.72
CA ASP A 257 0.80 -1.04 -14.33
C ASP A 257 1.81 -1.71 -13.39
N ARG A 258 1.61 -2.98 -13.01
CA ARG A 258 2.43 -3.67 -12.00
C ARG A 258 3.92 -3.64 -12.33
N SER A 259 4.29 -3.89 -13.59
CA SER A 259 5.71 -3.87 -14.00
C SER A 259 6.31 -2.48 -13.80
N ARG A 260 5.64 -1.47 -14.36
CA ARG A 260 6.04 -0.06 -14.24
C ARG A 260 6.16 0.37 -12.78
N TYR A 261 5.18 0.04 -11.95
CA TYR A 261 5.18 0.36 -10.52
C TYR A 261 6.40 -0.25 -9.80
N LEU A 262 6.71 -1.54 -10.04
CA LEU A 262 7.87 -2.19 -9.42
C LEU A 262 9.20 -1.63 -9.97
N GLU A 263 9.29 -1.38 -11.27
CA GLU A 263 10.48 -0.79 -11.90
C GLU A 263 10.77 0.62 -11.37
N THR A 264 9.73 1.43 -11.12
CA THR A 264 9.87 2.76 -10.51
C THR A 264 10.36 2.67 -9.07
N LEU A 265 9.85 1.73 -8.27
CA LEU A 265 10.37 1.52 -6.90
C LEU A 265 11.83 1.07 -6.91
N GLU A 266 12.18 0.15 -7.80
CA GLU A 266 13.57 -0.30 -7.95
C GLU A 266 14.49 0.81 -8.46
N ALA A 267 13.98 1.77 -9.25
CA ALA A 267 14.73 2.96 -9.65
C ALA A 267 14.94 3.93 -8.47
N ALA A 268 13.90 4.15 -7.65
CA ALA A 268 13.98 4.96 -6.45
C ALA A 268 14.95 4.38 -5.41
N ASP A 269 15.01 3.04 -5.27
CA ASP A 269 16.02 2.35 -4.45
C ASP A 269 17.46 2.65 -4.89
N ARG A 270 17.66 3.09 -6.15
CA ARG A 270 18.96 3.51 -6.71
C ARG A 270 19.17 5.03 -6.73
N GLY A 271 18.28 5.80 -6.10
CA GLY A 271 18.37 7.25 -5.99
C GLY A 271 17.88 8.03 -7.21
N ASN A 272 16.94 7.49 -8.00
CA ASN A 272 16.36 8.15 -9.18
C ASN A 272 14.86 8.43 -9.02
#